data_AF-A0A7Y5T3J7-F1
#
_entry.id   AF-A0A7Y5T3J7-F1
#
_cell.length_a   1.000
_cell.length_b   1.000
_cell.length_c   1.000
_cell.angle_alpha   90.00
_cell.angle_beta   90.00
_cell.angle_gamma   90.00
#
_symmetry.space_group_name_H-M   'P 1'
#
loop_
_entity.id
_entity.type
_entity.pdbx_description
1 polymer ?
#
loop_
_entity_poly.entity_id
_entity_poly.type
_entity_poly.pdbx_seq_one_letter_code
_entity_poly.pdbx_strand_id
1 'polypeptide(L)'
;MMSEKLKTNPMVLETITPIFIGSEKGDVLSPYSDFIVEGNSLLILDTTKIIEDLINISPDLIDRYTEGIKEKISNTRSNFDLKKFLTGHLGDLTPYVSRVSSITGRSDEKSVISRFITNAGNPFIPGTTIKGAVRTAIIYHWLTENSEGKAQMNHMISFIKSKLGTNYARKDLSGMDIETKLFGSLSDKENGMDSRHFHFSDTTVIPAQYLEIRHVSRKKVFDLTQVSPQWSELLPANIKTGFSFSIESGIRNHFLAGFSNDPSGTLLKCINAFSKASIEYEINRLSKSPDLKGKTVKFYENLLEQLNQSQQKGFLRLGRFKTYFDNSIGLAIRQIDAELFEQFRKAMELGKNPITKKVVESGFPTTRSFTESDLHPLGWVKIYPGIAGELPVPKTEMPVITVMTPPQGTKSGQSAAPTNRPSPSQGQVKAVITDSTSKPPRVKILEGPFLNAETILSGVNLNGLGLTAGHEVLVVLDVIKGKTLQKATYKGKV
;
A
#
# COMPACT_ATOMS: atom_id res chain seq x y z
N MET A 1 -31.29 -1.93 -34.54
CA MET A 1 -30.69 -0.58 -34.63
C MET A 1 -29.19 -0.73 -34.53
N MET A 2 -28.46 -0.39 -35.58
CA MET A 2 -26.99 -0.38 -35.55
C MET A 2 -26.54 0.67 -34.52
N SER A 3 -25.72 0.24 -33.56
CA SER A 3 -25.14 1.08 -32.53
C SER A 3 -24.46 2.30 -33.17
N GLU A 4 -24.84 3.51 -32.77
CA GLU A 4 -23.97 4.67 -32.96
C GLU A 4 -22.59 4.30 -32.39
N LYS A 5 -21.57 4.30 -33.24
CA LYS A 5 -20.22 3.94 -32.83
C LYS A 5 -19.76 4.91 -31.74
N LEU A 6 -19.54 4.39 -30.53
CA LEU A 6 -18.92 5.10 -29.42
C LEU A 6 -17.66 5.81 -29.91
N LYS A 7 -17.68 7.15 -29.97
CA LYS A 7 -16.52 7.92 -30.42
C LYS A 7 -15.44 7.88 -29.34
N THR A 8 -14.36 7.16 -29.66
CA THR A 8 -13.24 6.95 -28.73
C THR A 8 -12.17 8.01 -28.96
N ASN A 9 -11.82 8.74 -27.90
CA ASN A 9 -10.78 9.78 -27.93
C ASN A 9 -9.50 9.20 -27.32
N PRO A 10 -8.41 9.06 -28.09
CA PRO A 10 -7.13 8.65 -27.54
C PRO A 10 -6.55 9.79 -26.69
N MET A 11 -6.07 9.42 -25.50
CA MET A 11 -5.52 10.33 -24.51
C MET A 11 -4.15 9.85 -24.07
N VAL A 12 -3.27 10.80 -23.74
CA VAL A 12 -1.98 10.55 -23.11
C VAL A 12 -2.05 10.99 -21.66
N LEU A 13 -1.50 10.16 -20.77
CA LEU A 13 -1.21 10.51 -19.39
C LEU A 13 0.31 10.56 -19.22
N GLU A 14 0.83 11.68 -18.74
CA GLU A 14 2.24 11.86 -18.41
C GLU A 14 2.42 12.16 -16.92
N THR A 15 3.28 11.40 -16.23
CA THR A 15 3.60 11.64 -14.82
C THR A 15 4.45 12.90 -14.66
N ILE A 16 4.03 13.83 -13.80
CA ILE A 16 4.79 15.04 -13.45
C ILE A 16 5.62 14.79 -12.20
N THR A 17 5.04 14.07 -11.23
CA THR A 17 5.75 13.61 -10.04
C THR A 17 5.56 12.10 -9.88
N PRO A 18 6.41 11.42 -9.08
CA PRO A 18 6.24 9.99 -8.88
C PRO A 18 4.85 9.65 -8.33
N ILE A 19 4.26 8.59 -8.84
CA ILE A 19 2.90 8.16 -8.49
C ILE A 19 2.91 6.76 -7.89
N PHE A 20 2.01 6.54 -6.92
CA PHE A 20 1.73 5.23 -6.34
C PHE A 20 0.26 4.89 -6.52
N ILE A 21 -0.02 3.75 -7.12
CA ILE A 21 -1.35 3.15 -7.21
C ILE A 21 -1.21 1.72 -6.74
N GLY A 22 -1.83 1.39 -5.60
CA GLY A 22 -1.82 0.03 -5.07
C GLY A 22 -3.01 -0.78 -5.56
N SER A 23 -2.94 -2.11 -5.43
CA SER A 23 -4.09 -2.99 -5.59
C SER A 23 -5.08 -2.82 -4.43
N GLU A 24 -6.34 -3.22 -4.63
CA GLU A 24 -7.37 -3.15 -3.59
C GLU A 24 -7.03 -3.99 -2.35
N LYS A 25 -6.33 -5.11 -2.55
CA LYS A 25 -5.90 -6.02 -1.47
C LYS A 25 -4.69 -5.48 -0.70
N GLY A 26 -4.03 -4.44 -1.21
CA GLY A 26 -2.87 -3.84 -0.56
C GLY A 26 -1.64 -4.73 -0.60
N ASP A 27 -1.26 -5.18 -1.80
CA ASP A 27 -0.11 -6.06 -1.98
C ASP A 27 1.19 -5.38 -1.52
N VAL A 28 2.05 -6.19 -0.89
CA VAL A 28 3.34 -5.74 -0.35
C VAL A 28 4.45 -6.72 -0.72
N LEU A 29 5.69 -6.25 -0.72
CA LEU A 29 6.89 -7.10 -0.66
C LEU A 29 7.38 -7.16 0.78
N SER A 30 7.53 -8.38 1.26
CA SER A 30 8.07 -8.74 2.56
C SER A 30 9.60 -8.83 2.49
N PRO A 31 10.33 -8.17 3.41
CA PRO A 31 11.79 -8.29 3.52
C PRO A 31 12.24 -9.68 3.99
N TYR A 32 11.30 -10.55 4.37
CA TYR A 32 11.58 -11.89 4.91
C TYR A 32 11.39 -13.01 3.89
N SER A 33 10.82 -12.71 2.73
CA SER A 33 10.53 -13.72 1.70
C SER A 33 10.72 -13.22 0.27
N ASP A 34 10.47 -11.95 -0.01
CA ASP A 34 10.20 -11.52 -1.39
C ASP A 34 11.38 -10.80 -2.04
N PHE A 35 12.33 -10.30 -1.25
CA PHE A 35 13.49 -9.59 -1.78
C PHE A 35 14.73 -9.62 -0.91
N ILE A 36 15.86 -9.34 -1.55
CA ILE A 36 17.16 -9.08 -0.90
C ILE A 36 17.67 -7.70 -1.32
N VAL A 37 18.31 -6.99 -0.40
CA VAL A 37 18.95 -5.70 -0.69
C VAL A 37 20.43 -5.93 -0.99
N GLU A 38 20.91 -5.40 -2.11
CA GLU A 38 22.33 -5.36 -2.48
C GLU A 38 22.74 -3.95 -2.91
N GLY A 39 23.47 -3.25 -2.05
CA GLY A 39 23.83 -1.85 -2.28
C GLY A 39 22.57 -0.97 -2.43
N ASN A 40 22.44 -0.31 -3.58
CA ASN A 40 21.28 0.53 -3.92
C ASN A 40 20.25 -0.21 -4.79
N SER A 41 20.30 -1.53 -4.82
CA SER A 41 19.41 -2.37 -5.63
C SER A 41 18.62 -3.33 -4.75
N LEU A 42 17.39 -3.59 -5.18
CA LEU A 42 16.50 -4.58 -4.59
C LEU A 42 16.35 -5.73 -5.58
N LEU A 43 16.79 -6.92 -5.18
CA LEU A 43 16.64 -8.15 -5.93
C LEU A 43 15.33 -8.81 -5.50
N ILE A 44 14.29 -8.70 -6.33
CA ILE A 44 13.01 -9.37 -6.11
C ILE A 44 13.17 -10.82 -6.51
N LEU A 45 12.74 -11.71 -5.61
CA LEU A 45 12.94 -13.14 -5.73
C LEU A 45 11.77 -13.81 -6.45
N ASP A 46 12.06 -14.89 -7.17
CA ASP A 46 11.08 -15.88 -7.60
C ASP A 46 10.87 -16.88 -6.48
N THR A 47 9.91 -16.56 -5.60
CA THR A 47 9.58 -17.41 -4.45
C THR A 47 9.08 -18.80 -4.85
N THR A 48 8.45 -18.94 -6.02
CA THR A 48 7.96 -20.25 -6.49
C THR A 48 9.16 -21.14 -6.80
N LYS A 49 10.11 -20.64 -7.59
CA LYS A 49 11.34 -21.36 -7.92
C LYS A 49 12.18 -21.69 -6.68
N ILE A 50 12.28 -20.75 -5.73
CA ILE A 50 12.97 -20.99 -4.46
C ILE A 50 12.32 -22.14 -3.69
N ILE A 51 11.00 -22.15 -3.58
CA ILE A 51 10.27 -23.20 -2.85
C ILE A 51 10.48 -24.55 -3.53
N GLU A 52 10.36 -24.63 -4.85
CA GLU A 52 10.57 -25.86 -5.61
C GLU A 52 11.98 -26.44 -5.38
N ASP A 53 13.02 -25.61 -5.45
CA ASP A 53 14.40 -26.07 -5.27
C ASP A 53 14.72 -26.44 -3.82
N LEU A 54 14.17 -25.72 -2.83
CA LEU A 54 14.31 -26.10 -1.43
C LEU A 54 13.64 -27.45 -1.14
N ILE A 55 12.46 -27.72 -1.71
CA ILE A 55 11.79 -29.03 -1.61
C ILE A 55 12.67 -30.14 -2.19
N ASN A 56 13.28 -29.89 -3.34
CA ASN A 56 14.15 -30.85 -4.02
C ASN A 56 15.41 -31.18 -3.22
N ILE A 57 15.92 -30.22 -2.42
CA ILE A 57 17.08 -30.45 -1.54
C ILE A 57 16.66 -31.24 -0.30
N SER A 58 15.64 -30.78 0.43
CA SER A 58 15.11 -31.47 1.61
C SER A 58 13.78 -30.85 2.05
N PRO A 59 12.73 -31.67 2.30
CA PRO A 59 11.44 -31.18 2.83
C PRO A 59 11.58 -30.38 4.14
N ASP A 60 12.53 -30.74 5.02
CA ASP A 60 12.76 -30.06 6.30
C ASP A 60 13.23 -28.60 6.12
N LEU A 61 13.83 -28.26 4.96
CA LEU A 61 14.26 -26.89 4.67
C LEU A 61 13.08 -25.95 4.45
N ILE A 62 11.96 -26.45 3.94
CA ILE A 62 10.73 -25.65 3.81
C ILE A 62 10.17 -25.31 5.18
N ASP A 63 10.15 -26.26 6.11
CA ASP A 63 9.71 -25.99 7.48
C ASP A 63 10.59 -24.92 8.12
N ARG A 64 11.92 -25.04 8.00
CA ARG A 64 12.85 -24.02 8.51
C ARG A 64 12.69 -22.65 7.84
N TYR A 65 12.44 -22.63 6.52
CA TYR A 65 12.18 -21.40 5.78
C TYR A 65 10.90 -20.72 6.27
N THR A 66 9.80 -21.48 6.39
CA THR A 66 8.51 -20.94 6.85
C THR A 66 8.53 -20.54 8.32
N GLU A 67 9.24 -21.25 9.18
CA GLU A 67 9.49 -20.85 10.57
C GLU A 67 10.25 -19.53 10.64
N GLY A 68 11.33 -19.39 9.86
CA GLY A 68 12.10 -18.15 9.78
C GLY A 68 11.27 -16.93 9.40
N ILE A 69 10.32 -17.09 8.46
CA ILE A 69 9.36 -16.04 8.09
C ILE A 69 8.40 -15.74 9.26
N LYS A 70 7.85 -16.77 9.91
CA LYS A 70 6.85 -16.63 10.98
C LYS A 70 7.41 -15.95 12.25
N GLU A 71 8.64 -16.25 12.65
CA GLU A 71 9.23 -15.70 13.87
C GLU A 71 9.38 -14.17 13.88
N LYS A 72 9.50 -13.53 12.71
CA LYS A 72 9.63 -12.06 12.59
C LYS A 72 8.29 -11.31 12.61
N ILE A 73 7.19 -12.01 12.34
CA ILE A 73 5.84 -11.42 12.41
C ILE A 73 5.42 -11.19 13.88
N SER A 74 6.02 -11.91 14.84
CA SER A 74 5.60 -11.94 16.26
C SER A 74 6.41 -11.05 17.23
N ASN A 75 7.23 -10.09 16.76
CA ASN A 75 8.06 -9.19 17.58
C ASN A 75 9.13 -9.85 18.48
N THR A 76 9.32 -11.16 18.39
CA THR A 76 10.43 -11.86 19.07
C THR A 76 11.71 -11.71 18.24
N ARG A 77 12.84 -11.41 18.89
CA ARG A 77 14.15 -11.20 18.24
C ARG A 77 14.64 -12.48 17.54
N SER A 78 14.20 -12.71 16.31
CA SER A 78 14.73 -13.76 15.43
C SER A 78 15.96 -13.28 14.68
N ASN A 79 16.98 -14.14 14.64
CA ASN A 79 18.23 -13.96 13.87
C ASN A 79 18.10 -14.43 12.41
N PHE A 80 16.89 -14.78 11.95
CA PHE A 80 16.68 -15.19 10.56
C PHE A 80 17.06 -14.08 9.59
N ASP A 81 17.96 -14.42 8.67
CA ASP A 81 18.53 -13.59 7.62
C ASP A 81 18.30 -14.32 6.31
N LEU A 82 17.35 -13.81 5.51
CA LEU A 82 16.90 -14.45 4.27
C LEU A 82 18.06 -14.68 3.31
N LYS A 83 18.94 -13.68 3.14
CA LYS A 83 20.08 -13.76 2.23
C LYS A 83 21.03 -14.88 2.67
N LYS A 84 21.40 -14.91 3.95
CA LYS A 84 22.28 -15.97 4.48
C LYS A 84 21.64 -17.35 4.40
N PHE A 85 20.34 -17.45 4.68
CA PHE A 85 19.61 -18.71 4.59
C PHE A 85 19.63 -19.25 3.15
N LEU A 86 19.24 -18.44 2.17
CA LEU A 86 19.16 -18.87 0.78
C LEU A 86 20.54 -19.17 0.21
N THR A 87 21.52 -18.27 0.39
CA THR A 87 22.91 -18.52 -0.08
C THR A 87 23.53 -19.78 0.54
N GLY A 88 23.22 -20.09 1.80
CA GLY A 88 23.73 -21.28 2.49
C GLY A 88 23.19 -22.61 1.95
N HIS A 89 22.05 -22.63 1.27
CA HIS A 89 21.43 -23.86 0.74
C HIS A 89 21.37 -23.91 -0.79
N LEU A 90 21.16 -22.77 -1.45
CA LEU A 90 21.03 -22.64 -2.91
C LEU A 90 22.30 -22.10 -3.58
N GLY A 91 23.23 -21.52 -2.83
CA GLY A 91 24.45 -20.93 -3.40
C GLY A 91 24.18 -19.59 -4.09
N ASP A 92 24.45 -19.54 -5.40
CA ASP A 92 24.22 -18.33 -6.21
C ASP A 92 22.72 -18.04 -6.36
N LEU A 93 22.32 -16.83 -5.97
CA LEU A 93 20.93 -16.41 -5.99
C LEU A 93 20.49 -15.77 -7.31
N THR A 94 21.43 -15.49 -8.23
CA THR A 94 21.14 -14.90 -9.55
C THR A 94 20.01 -15.60 -10.31
N PRO A 95 19.94 -16.96 -10.36
CA PRO A 95 18.87 -17.67 -11.06
C PRO A 95 17.48 -17.51 -10.43
N TYR A 96 17.40 -16.99 -9.20
CA TYR A 96 16.17 -16.79 -8.44
C TYR A 96 15.73 -15.33 -8.42
N VAL A 97 16.43 -14.42 -9.11
CA VAL A 97 16.04 -13.02 -9.21
C VAL A 97 15.04 -12.86 -10.35
N SER A 98 13.80 -12.51 -10.02
CA SER A 98 12.73 -12.24 -11.00
C SER A 98 12.79 -10.80 -11.52
N ARG A 99 13.27 -9.85 -10.71
CA ARG A 99 13.41 -8.44 -11.09
C ARG A 99 14.44 -7.72 -10.24
N VAL A 100 15.19 -6.81 -10.85
CA VAL A 100 16.02 -5.84 -10.13
C VAL A 100 15.35 -4.48 -10.14
N SER A 101 15.24 -3.83 -8.98
CA SER A 101 14.69 -2.48 -8.86
C SER A 101 15.68 -1.57 -8.14
N SER A 102 15.82 -0.33 -8.61
CA SER A 102 16.64 0.67 -7.91
C SER A 102 15.95 1.14 -6.62
N ILE A 103 16.76 1.40 -5.60
CA ILE A 103 16.33 1.95 -4.31
C ILE A 103 16.85 3.37 -4.20
N THR A 104 15.95 4.31 -3.91
CA THR A 104 16.31 5.70 -3.57
C THR A 104 15.88 6.02 -2.14
N GLY A 105 16.85 6.26 -1.26
CA GLY A 105 16.67 6.57 0.17
C GLY A 105 17.70 5.84 1.03
N ARG A 106 17.86 6.23 2.31
CA ARG A 106 18.67 5.44 3.26
C ARG A 106 17.87 4.17 3.60
N SER A 107 18.31 3.02 3.10
CA SER A 107 17.54 1.78 3.23
C SER A 107 17.51 1.31 4.69
N ASP A 108 16.31 0.98 5.16
CA ASP A 108 16.14 0.03 6.25
C ASP A 108 15.83 -1.31 5.60
N GLU A 109 16.78 -2.25 5.60
CA GLU A 109 16.69 -3.60 4.98
C GLU A 109 15.48 -4.44 5.43
N LYS A 110 14.70 -3.95 6.40
CA LYS A 110 13.62 -4.67 7.08
C LYS A 110 12.25 -4.03 6.90
N SER A 111 12.12 -3.05 6.00
CA SER A 111 10.84 -2.39 5.73
C SER A 111 10.01 -3.15 4.71
N VAL A 112 8.71 -3.29 5.00
CA VAL A 112 7.72 -3.77 4.02
C VAL A 112 7.53 -2.72 2.94
N ILE A 113 7.49 -3.16 1.68
CA ILE A 113 7.38 -2.27 0.51
C ILE A 113 5.99 -2.41 -0.09
N SER A 114 5.22 -1.33 -0.17
CA SER A 114 3.93 -1.35 -0.87
C SER A 114 4.14 -1.52 -2.37
N ARG A 115 3.39 -2.42 -3.01
CA ARG A 115 3.50 -2.71 -4.44
C ARG A 115 2.61 -1.82 -5.30
N PHE A 116 3.10 -1.50 -6.48
CA PHE A 116 2.32 -0.85 -7.51
C PHE A 116 1.40 -1.88 -8.17
N ILE A 117 0.21 -1.47 -8.62
CA ILE A 117 -0.72 -2.36 -9.30
C ILE A 117 -0.16 -2.79 -10.66
N THR A 118 -0.13 -4.10 -10.92
CA THR A 118 0.43 -4.67 -12.16
C THR A 118 -0.55 -5.59 -12.86
N ASN A 119 -0.45 -5.66 -14.18
CA ASN A 119 -1.02 -6.72 -14.99
C ASN A 119 0.12 -7.58 -15.54
N ALA A 120 0.14 -8.88 -15.21
CA ALA A 120 1.22 -9.81 -15.56
C ALA A 120 2.63 -9.24 -15.24
N GLY A 121 2.78 -8.65 -14.05
CA GLY A 121 4.05 -8.06 -13.58
C GLY A 121 4.37 -6.66 -14.12
N ASN A 122 3.64 -6.16 -15.11
CA ASN A 122 3.85 -4.83 -15.68
C ASN A 122 2.88 -3.79 -15.09
N PRO A 123 3.37 -2.65 -14.57
CA PRO A 123 2.52 -1.60 -14.03
C PRO A 123 1.59 -0.97 -15.06
N PHE A 124 0.40 -0.57 -14.63
CA PHE A 124 -0.53 0.24 -15.40
C PHE A 124 -1.35 1.15 -14.46
N ILE A 125 -1.98 2.18 -15.00
CA ILE A 125 -2.92 3.03 -14.26
C ILE A 125 -4.34 2.56 -14.62
N PRO A 126 -5.13 2.05 -13.66
CA PRO A 126 -6.49 1.63 -13.94
C PRO A 126 -7.38 2.79 -14.39
N GLY A 127 -8.24 2.54 -15.37
CA GLY A 127 -9.23 3.50 -15.86
C GLY A 127 -10.19 3.93 -14.74
N THR A 128 -10.48 3.04 -13.79
CA THR A 128 -11.24 3.34 -12.57
C THR A 128 -10.55 4.38 -11.67
N THR A 129 -9.21 4.36 -11.58
CA THR A 129 -8.44 5.35 -10.82
C THR A 129 -8.51 6.73 -11.48
N ILE A 130 -8.39 6.78 -12.81
CA ILE A 130 -8.53 8.02 -13.59
C ILE A 130 -9.96 8.56 -13.44
N LYS A 131 -10.96 7.69 -13.68
CA LYS A 131 -12.38 8.01 -13.57
C LYS A 131 -12.75 8.54 -12.19
N GLY A 132 -12.24 7.93 -11.12
CA GLY A 132 -12.50 8.38 -9.75
C GLY A 132 -11.99 9.80 -9.49
N ALA A 133 -10.76 10.12 -9.90
CA ALA A 133 -10.21 11.46 -9.73
C ALA A 133 -10.91 12.51 -10.60
N VAL A 134 -11.23 12.15 -11.84
CA VAL A 134 -12.03 12.98 -12.76
C VAL A 134 -13.42 13.26 -12.21
N ARG A 135 -14.09 12.26 -11.64
CA ARG A 135 -15.44 12.40 -11.06
C ARG A 135 -15.47 13.51 -10.02
N THR A 136 -14.49 13.55 -9.11
CA THR A 136 -14.37 14.63 -8.12
C THR A 136 -14.20 16.00 -8.78
N ALA A 137 -13.39 16.10 -9.84
CA ALA A 137 -13.21 17.35 -10.57
C ALA A 137 -14.48 17.82 -11.29
N ILE A 138 -15.24 16.90 -11.89
CA ILE A 138 -16.54 17.19 -12.53
C ILE A 138 -17.54 17.70 -11.49
N ILE A 139 -17.66 17.03 -10.34
CA ILE A 139 -18.54 17.47 -9.23
C ILE A 139 -18.11 18.87 -8.77
N TYR A 140 -16.82 19.08 -8.52
CA TYR A 140 -16.31 20.38 -8.09
C TYR A 140 -16.65 21.49 -9.09
N HIS A 141 -16.40 21.28 -10.38
CA HIS A 141 -16.69 22.26 -11.42
C HIS A 141 -18.19 22.53 -11.53
N TRP A 142 -19.04 21.50 -11.46
CA TRP A 142 -20.49 21.69 -11.43
C TRP A 142 -20.92 22.55 -10.23
N LEU A 143 -20.44 22.25 -9.03
CA LEU A 143 -20.80 22.98 -7.81
C LEU A 143 -20.34 24.45 -7.81
N THR A 144 -19.24 24.75 -8.49
CA THR A 144 -18.58 26.07 -8.42
C THR A 144 -18.82 26.94 -9.64
N GLU A 145 -19.12 26.36 -10.80
CA GLU A 145 -19.24 27.11 -12.06
C GLU A 145 -20.62 26.99 -12.74
N ASN A 146 -21.42 25.97 -12.42
CA ASN A 146 -22.75 25.79 -13.00
C ASN A 146 -23.86 26.35 -12.09
N SER A 147 -24.92 26.91 -12.66
CA SER A 147 -26.03 27.53 -11.91
C SER A 147 -26.82 26.54 -11.05
N GLU A 148 -27.14 25.36 -11.59
CA GLU A 148 -27.81 24.28 -10.85
C GLU A 148 -26.91 23.76 -9.73
N GLY A 149 -25.63 23.51 -10.04
CA GLY A 149 -24.66 23.08 -9.03
C GLY A 149 -24.45 24.11 -7.92
N LYS A 150 -24.41 25.40 -8.25
CA LYS A 150 -24.37 26.50 -7.25
C LYS A 150 -25.62 26.51 -6.36
N ALA A 151 -26.80 26.26 -6.93
CA ALA A 151 -28.02 26.14 -6.13
C ALA A 151 -27.96 24.95 -5.16
N GLN A 152 -27.45 23.80 -5.62
CA GLN A 152 -27.25 22.63 -4.75
C GLN A 152 -26.17 22.87 -3.68
N MET A 153 -25.10 23.60 -4.01
CA MET A 153 -24.08 24.03 -3.06
C MET A 153 -24.69 24.93 -1.97
N ASN A 154 -25.50 25.92 -2.34
CA ASN A 154 -26.17 26.80 -1.37
C ASN A 154 -27.14 26.02 -0.45
N HIS A 155 -27.86 25.05 -1.00
CA HIS A 155 -28.69 24.16 -0.20
C HIS A 155 -27.84 23.31 0.76
N MET A 156 -26.71 22.75 0.31
CA MET A 156 -25.77 22.02 1.16
C MET A 156 -25.24 22.91 2.30
N ILE A 157 -24.80 24.13 2.02
CA ILE A 157 -24.33 25.09 3.03
C ILE A 157 -25.43 25.38 4.06
N SER A 158 -26.65 25.62 3.60
CA SER A 158 -27.80 25.89 4.48
C SER A 158 -28.14 24.68 5.34
N PHE A 159 -28.09 23.49 4.77
CA PHE A 159 -28.30 22.24 5.51
C PHE A 159 -27.21 22.05 6.57
N ILE A 160 -25.93 22.24 6.24
CA ILE A 160 -24.83 22.14 7.20
C ILE A 160 -25.09 23.10 8.37
N LYS A 161 -25.38 24.38 8.10
CA LYS A 161 -25.71 25.37 9.13
C LYS A 161 -26.86 24.93 10.02
N SER A 162 -27.91 24.34 9.45
CA SER A 162 -29.09 23.86 10.21
C SER A 162 -28.80 22.66 11.13
N LYS A 163 -27.77 21.86 10.82
CA LYS A 163 -27.47 20.61 11.53
C LYS A 163 -26.35 20.74 12.56
N LEU A 164 -25.53 21.77 12.45
CA LEU A 164 -24.45 22.00 13.41
C LEU A 164 -25.00 22.23 14.82
N GLY A 165 -24.36 21.58 15.81
CA GLY A 165 -24.80 21.62 17.21
C GLY A 165 -25.94 20.65 17.58
N THR A 166 -26.47 19.89 16.63
CA THR A 166 -27.50 18.87 16.91
C THR A 166 -26.89 17.53 17.32
N ASN A 167 -27.61 16.74 18.14
CA ASN A 167 -27.19 15.38 18.53
C ASN A 167 -27.10 14.40 17.34
N TYR A 168 -27.68 14.76 16.19
CA TYR A 168 -27.73 13.93 14.98
C TYR A 168 -26.87 14.48 13.83
N ALA A 169 -26.10 15.54 14.07
CA ALA A 169 -25.35 16.27 13.02
C ALA A 169 -24.57 15.31 12.10
N ARG A 170 -23.81 14.37 12.67
CA ARG A 170 -23.04 13.41 11.89
C ARG A 170 -23.90 12.50 11.02
N LYS A 171 -25.00 11.96 11.57
CA LYS A 171 -25.91 11.05 10.84
C LYS A 171 -26.55 11.79 9.67
N ASP A 172 -27.08 12.98 9.93
CA ASP A 172 -27.77 13.79 8.93
C ASP A 172 -26.80 14.27 7.83
N LEU A 173 -25.61 14.76 8.22
CA LEU A 173 -24.57 15.19 7.29
C LEU A 173 -24.00 14.03 6.47
N SER A 174 -23.93 12.82 7.03
CA SER A 174 -23.49 11.63 6.30
C SER A 174 -24.50 11.18 5.23
N GLY A 175 -25.78 11.55 5.37
CA GLY A 175 -26.82 11.26 4.39
C GLY A 175 -26.87 12.25 3.22
N MET A 176 -26.01 13.28 3.23
CA MET A 176 -25.94 14.23 2.14
C MET A 176 -25.20 13.62 0.94
N ASP A 177 -25.93 13.36 -0.13
CA ASP A 177 -25.38 12.79 -1.35
C ASP A 177 -25.50 13.76 -2.53
N ILE A 178 -24.45 14.56 -2.71
CA ILE A 178 -24.31 15.49 -3.84
C ILE A 178 -24.05 14.74 -5.15
N GLU A 179 -23.49 13.55 -5.06
CA GLU A 179 -23.09 12.73 -6.20
C GLU A 179 -24.33 12.18 -6.90
N THR A 180 -25.32 11.73 -6.13
CA THR A 180 -26.64 11.32 -6.64
C THR A 180 -27.39 12.47 -7.32
N LYS A 181 -27.17 13.73 -6.91
CA LYS A 181 -27.80 14.89 -7.58
C LYS A 181 -27.25 15.12 -8.99
N LEU A 182 -25.96 14.89 -9.18
CA LEU A 182 -25.32 15.09 -10.48
C LEU A 182 -25.41 13.86 -11.38
N PHE A 183 -25.08 12.68 -10.85
CA PHE A 183 -24.96 11.45 -11.62
C PHE A 183 -26.18 10.55 -11.53
N GLY A 184 -27.20 10.87 -10.72
CA GLY A 184 -28.30 9.96 -10.44
C GLY A 184 -27.92 8.86 -9.44
N SER A 185 -28.87 7.97 -9.15
CA SER A 185 -28.71 6.91 -8.14
C SER A 185 -28.43 5.55 -8.76
N LEU A 186 -27.63 4.72 -8.07
CA LEU A 186 -27.49 3.29 -8.40
C LEU A 186 -28.80 2.49 -8.18
N SER A 187 -29.71 3.01 -7.36
CA SER A 187 -31.01 2.38 -7.10
C SER A 187 -32.00 2.51 -8.26
N ASP A 188 -31.73 3.40 -9.21
CA ASP A 188 -32.48 3.53 -10.46
C ASP A 188 -32.12 2.34 -11.36
N LYS A 189 -32.86 1.23 -11.25
CA LYS A 189 -32.56 -0.02 -11.97
C LYS A 189 -32.72 0.10 -13.49
N GLU A 190 -33.53 1.06 -13.94
CA GLU A 190 -33.81 1.25 -15.36
C GLU A 190 -32.66 2.01 -16.04
N ASN A 191 -32.21 3.12 -15.44
CA ASN A 191 -31.25 4.02 -16.07
C ASN A 191 -29.84 3.92 -15.44
N GLY A 192 -29.76 3.65 -14.14
CA GLY A 192 -28.52 3.70 -13.37
C GLY A 192 -27.94 5.12 -13.25
N MET A 193 -26.65 5.20 -12.90
CA MET A 193 -25.96 6.49 -12.81
C MET A 193 -25.41 6.93 -14.17
N ASP A 194 -25.54 8.21 -14.52
CA ASP A 194 -25.04 8.82 -15.75
C ASP A 194 -23.50 8.69 -15.90
N SER A 195 -22.80 8.56 -14.77
CA SER A 195 -21.35 8.29 -14.81
C SER A 195 -20.97 6.98 -15.51
N ARG A 196 -21.91 6.05 -15.73
CA ARG A 196 -21.69 4.83 -16.52
C ARG A 196 -21.29 5.14 -17.96
N HIS A 197 -21.82 6.22 -18.52
CA HIS A 197 -21.60 6.61 -19.91
C HIS A 197 -20.19 7.18 -20.13
N PHE A 198 -19.47 7.54 -19.06
CA PHE A 198 -18.08 7.97 -19.14
C PHE A 198 -17.16 6.76 -19.05
N HIS A 199 -16.58 6.36 -20.17
CA HIS A 199 -15.67 5.22 -20.25
C HIS A 199 -14.22 5.70 -20.28
N PHE A 200 -13.44 5.15 -19.35
CA PHE A 200 -11.99 5.33 -19.27
C PHE A 200 -11.37 3.94 -19.38
N SER A 201 -10.56 3.70 -20.39
CA SER A 201 -9.78 2.46 -20.44
C SER A 201 -8.69 2.48 -19.38
N ASP A 202 -8.19 1.31 -19.03
CA ASP A 202 -6.88 1.19 -18.41
C ASP A 202 -5.81 1.77 -19.35
N THR A 203 -4.71 2.24 -18.77
CA THR A 203 -3.58 2.66 -19.58
C THR A 203 -2.88 1.47 -20.21
N THR A 204 -2.16 1.70 -21.30
CA THR A 204 -1.17 0.74 -21.80
C THR A 204 -0.21 0.35 -20.67
N VAL A 205 0.09 -0.96 -20.59
CA VAL A 205 1.06 -1.47 -19.62
C VAL A 205 2.43 -0.85 -19.84
N ILE A 206 3.11 -0.53 -18.76
CA ILE A 206 4.45 0.05 -18.75
C ILE A 206 5.41 -1.08 -18.31
N PRO A 207 6.59 -1.24 -18.93
CA PRO A 207 7.55 -2.27 -18.52
C PRO A 207 7.94 -2.14 -17.04
N ALA A 208 8.04 -3.28 -16.34
CA ALA A 208 8.33 -3.30 -14.90
C ALA A 208 9.65 -2.60 -14.50
N GLN A 209 10.62 -2.50 -15.42
CA GLN A 209 11.91 -1.82 -15.22
C GLN A 209 11.79 -0.31 -14.95
N TYR A 210 10.63 0.30 -15.23
CA TYR A 210 10.38 1.70 -14.89
C TYR A 210 9.97 1.90 -13.43
N LEU A 211 9.61 0.84 -12.69
CA LEU A 211 9.29 0.97 -11.28
C LEU A 211 10.56 1.22 -10.46
N GLU A 212 10.48 2.23 -9.60
CA GLU A 212 11.54 2.55 -8.65
C GLU A 212 11.02 2.37 -7.23
N ILE A 213 11.87 1.89 -6.34
CA ILE A 213 11.53 1.77 -4.92
C ILE A 213 12.02 3.02 -4.22
N ARG A 214 11.09 3.77 -3.64
CA ARG A 214 11.42 5.00 -2.94
C ARG A 214 10.87 5.02 -1.53
N HIS A 215 11.65 5.64 -0.65
CA HIS A 215 11.17 6.05 0.65
C HIS A 215 10.27 7.30 0.50
N VAL A 216 9.02 7.15 0.94
CA VAL A 216 8.01 8.22 0.96
C VAL A 216 7.96 8.80 2.37
N SER A 217 8.44 10.03 2.49
CA SER A 217 8.37 10.78 3.73
C SER A 217 6.97 11.36 3.91
N ARG A 218 6.37 11.14 5.08
CA ARG A 218 5.07 11.71 5.44
C ARG A 218 5.31 12.64 6.60
N LYS A 219 5.08 13.94 6.42
CA LYS A 219 5.40 14.96 7.43
C LYS A 219 4.18 15.78 7.80
N LYS A 220 4.08 16.19 9.06
CA LYS A 220 3.17 17.25 9.47
C LYS A 220 3.65 18.58 8.89
N VAL A 221 2.75 19.38 8.32
CA VAL A 221 3.11 20.61 7.60
C VAL A 221 3.72 21.69 8.52
N PHE A 222 3.30 21.75 9.78
CA PHE A 222 3.69 22.84 10.68
C PHE A 222 5.06 22.64 11.33
N ASP A 223 5.35 21.41 11.77
CA ASP A 223 6.55 21.09 12.56
C ASP A 223 7.49 20.12 11.83
N LEU A 224 7.12 19.70 10.61
CA LEU A 224 7.82 18.72 9.78
C LEU A 224 8.11 17.37 10.46
N THR A 225 7.39 17.08 11.55
CA THR A 225 7.54 15.80 12.26
C THR A 225 7.15 14.67 11.32
N GLN A 226 8.01 13.66 11.22
CA GLN A 226 7.76 12.46 10.43
C GLN A 226 6.57 11.67 11.03
N VAL A 227 5.66 11.22 10.17
CA VAL A 227 4.45 10.47 10.52
C VAL A 227 4.39 9.20 9.69
N SER A 228 4.89 8.09 10.24
CA SER A 228 4.82 6.76 9.58
C SER A 228 5.39 6.78 8.14
N PRO A 229 6.72 6.78 7.98
CA PRO A 229 7.34 6.61 6.65
C PRO A 229 6.84 5.34 5.95
N GLN A 230 6.88 5.35 4.62
CA GLN A 230 6.46 4.20 3.81
C GLN A 230 7.47 3.95 2.71
N TRP A 231 7.81 2.69 2.47
CA TRP A 231 8.52 2.25 1.27
C TRP A 231 7.50 1.82 0.23
N SER A 232 7.67 2.24 -1.02
CA SER A 232 6.70 1.96 -2.08
C SER A 232 7.36 1.86 -3.44
N GLU A 233 6.85 0.97 -4.28
CA GLU A 233 7.11 0.97 -5.72
C GLU A 233 6.39 2.16 -6.36
N LEU A 234 7.12 3.08 -6.97
CA LEU A 234 6.57 4.26 -7.63
C LEU A 234 6.84 4.19 -9.13
N LEU A 235 5.86 4.64 -9.91
CA LEU A 235 6.15 5.04 -11.28
C LEU A 235 6.77 6.44 -11.25
N PRO A 236 7.98 6.66 -11.80
CA PRO A 236 8.69 7.93 -11.72
C PRO A 236 8.02 9.00 -12.59
N ALA A 237 8.54 10.23 -12.50
CA ALA A 237 8.12 11.34 -13.35
C ALA A 237 8.56 11.14 -14.81
N ASN A 238 7.91 11.85 -15.71
CA ASN A 238 8.12 11.87 -17.16
C ASN A 238 7.84 10.56 -17.90
N ILE A 239 7.03 9.68 -17.30
CA ILE A 239 6.52 8.48 -17.96
C ILE A 239 5.22 8.84 -18.69
N LYS A 240 5.16 8.51 -19.97
CA LYS A 240 3.98 8.69 -20.82
C LYS A 240 3.32 7.34 -21.06
N THR A 241 2.00 7.27 -20.93
CA THR A 241 1.21 6.09 -21.30
C THR A 241 -0.11 6.51 -21.92
N GLY A 242 -0.65 5.68 -22.82
CA GLY A 242 -1.88 5.94 -23.54
C GLY A 242 -3.08 5.33 -22.82
N PHE A 243 -4.24 5.98 -22.92
CA PHE A 243 -5.54 5.41 -22.57
C PHE A 243 -6.60 5.99 -23.51
N SER A 244 -7.83 5.48 -23.44
CA SER A 244 -8.95 6.04 -24.19
C SER A 244 -10.03 6.60 -23.29
N PHE A 245 -10.64 7.69 -23.75
CA PHE A 245 -11.79 8.32 -23.13
C PHE A 245 -12.94 8.42 -24.13
N SER A 246 -14.11 7.94 -23.75
CA SER A 246 -15.31 7.98 -24.59
C SER A 246 -16.56 8.22 -23.77
N ILE A 247 -17.55 8.84 -24.41
CA ILE A 247 -18.85 9.11 -23.82
C ILE A 247 -19.92 8.40 -24.65
N GLU A 248 -20.72 7.55 -24.01
CA GLU A 248 -21.90 6.94 -24.60
C GLU A 248 -23.07 7.93 -24.59
N SER A 249 -23.98 7.80 -25.57
CA SER A 249 -25.25 8.53 -25.55
C SER A 249 -26.14 8.06 -24.40
N GLY A 250 -27.21 8.82 -24.12
CA GLY A 250 -28.16 8.49 -23.05
C GLY A 250 -27.92 9.18 -21.70
N ILE A 251 -27.00 10.15 -21.64
CA ILE A 251 -26.83 11.00 -20.45
C ILE A 251 -28.10 11.84 -20.23
N ARG A 252 -28.65 11.80 -19.01
CA ARG A 252 -29.89 12.48 -18.65
C ARG A 252 -29.64 13.86 -18.06
N ASN A 253 -28.63 13.99 -17.22
CA ASN A 253 -28.27 15.25 -16.59
C ASN A 253 -27.80 16.25 -17.67
N HIS A 254 -28.43 17.42 -17.72
CA HIS A 254 -28.18 18.41 -18.76
C HIS A 254 -26.74 18.93 -18.77
N PHE A 255 -26.13 19.12 -17.59
CA PHE A 255 -24.74 19.52 -17.48
C PHE A 255 -23.78 18.45 -18.02
N LEU A 256 -24.02 17.17 -17.67
CA LEU A 256 -23.20 16.06 -18.17
C LEU A 256 -23.41 15.82 -19.68
N ALA A 257 -24.64 16.00 -20.18
CA ALA A 257 -24.94 15.87 -21.61
C ALA A 257 -24.17 16.88 -22.47
N GLY A 258 -23.83 18.04 -21.89
CA GLY A 258 -23.01 19.06 -22.54
C GLY A 258 -21.59 18.59 -22.90
N PHE A 259 -21.07 17.52 -22.27
CA PHE A 259 -19.77 16.96 -22.62
C PHE A 259 -19.74 16.40 -24.05
N SER A 260 -20.87 16.00 -24.62
CA SER A 260 -20.91 15.38 -25.96
C SER A 260 -20.39 16.29 -27.08
N ASN A 261 -20.44 17.62 -26.90
CA ASN A 261 -19.99 18.59 -27.90
C ASN A 261 -18.46 18.67 -28.01
N ASP A 262 -17.78 18.62 -26.87
CA ASP A 262 -16.32 18.62 -26.76
C ASP A 262 -15.92 17.78 -25.53
N PRO A 263 -15.90 16.43 -25.67
CA PRO A 263 -15.70 15.54 -24.53
C PRO A 263 -14.37 15.80 -23.83
N SER A 264 -13.30 15.88 -24.61
CA SER A 264 -11.95 16.07 -24.08
C SER A 264 -11.78 17.47 -23.51
N GLY A 265 -12.11 18.54 -24.25
CA GLY A 265 -11.91 19.90 -23.74
C GLY A 265 -12.77 20.21 -22.52
N THR A 266 -14.02 19.75 -22.48
CA THR A 266 -14.89 19.89 -21.30
C THR A 266 -14.33 19.13 -20.09
N LEU A 267 -13.82 17.92 -20.30
CA LEU A 267 -13.14 17.14 -19.26
C LEU A 267 -11.91 17.87 -18.72
N LEU A 268 -11.03 18.35 -19.60
CA LEU A 268 -9.81 19.07 -19.20
C LEU A 268 -10.14 20.36 -18.45
N LYS A 269 -11.19 21.07 -18.85
CA LYS A 269 -11.68 22.27 -18.16
C LYS A 269 -12.10 21.95 -16.72
N CYS A 270 -12.88 20.90 -16.51
CA CYS A 270 -13.30 20.48 -15.17
C CYS A 270 -12.10 20.12 -14.29
N ILE A 271 -11.16 19.34 -14.85
CA ILE A 271 -9.91 18.94 -14.19
C ILE A 271 -9.09 20.16 -13.77
N ASN A 272 -8.86 21.10 -14.69
CA ASN A 272 -8.04 22.28 -14.40
C ASN A 272 -8.69 23.22 -13.40
N ALA A 273 -10.02 23.38 -13.42
CA ALA A 273 -10.71 24.19 -12.42
C ALA A 273 -10.49 23.64 -10.99
N PHE A 274 -10.62 22.32 -10.82
CA PHE A 274 -10.40 21.66 -9.53
C PHE A 274 -8.92 21.68 -9.12
N SER A 275 -8.02 21.36 -10.03
CA SER A 275 -6.59 21.34 -9.74
C SER A 275 -6.04 22.72 -9.43
N LYS A 276 -6.49 23.77 -10.12
CA LYS A 276 -6.14 25.16 -9.80
C LYS A 276 -6.51 25.49 -8.36
N ALA A 277 -7.74 25.20 -7.94
CA ALA A 277 -8.18 25.40 -6.58
C ALA A 277 -7.36 24.61 -5.54
N SER A 278 -7.03 23.35 -5.82
CA SER A 278 -6.19 22.52 -4.94
C SER A 278 -4.77 23.09 -4.83
N ILE A 279 -4.17 23.49 -5.96
CA ILE A 279 -2.82 24.06 -6.02
C ILE A 279 -2.75 25.39 -5.26
N GLU A 280 -3.69 26.30 -5.50
CA GLU A 280 -3.76 27.60 -4.81
C GLU A 280 -3.94 27.41 -3.29
N TYR A 281 -4.77 26.45 -2.89
CA TYR A 281 -4.92 26.08 -1.47
C TYR A 281 -3.58 25.60 -0.88
N GLU A 282 -2.87 24.69 -1.56
CA GLU A 282 -1.57 24.20 -1.10
C GLU A 282 -0.53 25.33 -1.03
N ILE A 283 -0.44 26.22 -2.02
CA ILE A 283 0.46 27.39 -1.98
C ILE A 283 0.17 28.26 -0.76
N ASN A 284 -1.09 28.63 -0.53
CA ASN A 284 -1.48 29.45 0.62
C ASN A 284 -1.16 28.75 1.95
N ARG A 285 -1.36 27.43 2.00
CA ARG A 285 -1.20 26.65 3.21
C ARG A 285 0.27 26.42 3.56
N LEU A 286 1.06 25.98 2.58
CA LEU A 286 2.43 25.52 2.75
C LEU A 286 3.44 26.67 2.79
N SER A 287 3.11 27.84 2.22
CA SER A 287 3.94 29.06 2.31
C SER A 287 4.17 29.55 3.74
N LYS A 288 3.36 29.09 4.70
CA LYS A 288 3.51 29.36 6.14
C LYS A 288 4.66 28.57 6.79
N SER A 289 5.19 27.55 6.13
CA SER A 289 6.35 26.78 6.59
C SER A 289 7.60 27.22 5.79
N PRO A 290 8.62 27.80 6.44
CA PRO A 290 9.84 28.25 5.74
C PRO A 290 10.52 27.15 4.93
N ASP A 291 10.60 25.93 5.48
CA ASP A 291 11.23 24.77 4.84
C ASP A 291 10.51 24.30 3.57
N LEU A 292 9.17 24.42 3.53
CA LEU A 292 8.37 24.02 2.37
C LEU A 292 8.30 25.12 1.31
N LYS A 293 8.42 26.38 1.71
CA LYS A 293 8.34 27.54 0.80
C LYS A 293 9.39 27.47 -0.32
N GLY A 294 10.62 27.10 0.01
CA GLY A 294 11.73 27.06 -0.96
C GLY A 294 11.69 25.89 -1.95
N LYS A 295 10.88 24.85 -1.68
CA LYS A 295 10.87 23.59 -2.44
C LYS A 295 9.47 23.27 -2.95
N THR A 296 8.60 22.81 -2.05
CA THR A 296 7.23 22.37 -2.39
C THR A 296 6.38 23.50 -2.95
N VAL A 297 6.44 24.70 -2.38
CA VAL A 297 5.65 25.83 -2.88
C VAL A 297 6.10 26.26 -4.27
N LYS A 298 7.42 26.35 -4.52
CA LYS A 298 7.95 26.62 -5.87
C LYS A 298 7.50 25.58 -6.90
N PHE A 299 7.45 24.30 -6.52
CA PHE A 299 6.88 23.27 -7.40
C PHE A 299 5.42 23.60 -7.77
N TYR A 300 4.60 23.96 -6.78
CA TYR A 300 3.20 24.30 -7.01
C TYR A 300 3.01 25.59 -7.81
N GLU A 301 3.84 26.60 -7.60
CA GLU A 301 3.84 27.85 -8.38
C GLU A 301 4.15 27.57 -9.85
N ASN A 302 5.18 26.76 -10.14
CA ASN A 302 5.50 26.32 -11.50
C ASN A 302 4.35 25.48 -12.11
N LEU A 303 3.76 24.57 -11.34
CA LEU A 303 2.63 23.78 -11.80
C LEU A 303 1.41 24.66 -12.13
N LEU A 304 1.15 25.68 -11.31
CA LEU A 304 0.08 26.67 -11.54
C LEU A 304 0.33 27.50 -12.80
N GLU A 305 1.58 27.91 -13.03
CA GLU A 305 1.99 28.60 -14.26
C GLU A 305 1.74 27.73 -15.50
N GLN A 306 2.21 26.47 -15.48
CA GLN A 306 1.96 25.51 -16.56
C GLN A 306 0.47 25.26 -16.80
N LEU A 307 -0.33 25.19 -15.74
CA LEU A 307 -1.78 25.05 -15.83
C LEU A 307 -2.41 26.26 -16.51
N ASN A 308 -2.05 27.48 -16.09
CA ASN A 308 -2.62 28.71 -16.65
C ASN A 308 -2.22 28.95 -18.11
N GLN A 309 -1.04 28.48 -18.54
CA GLN A 309 -0.56 28.58 -19.92
C GLN A 309 -1.15 27.51 -20.85
N SER A 310 -1.77 26.46 -20.31
CA SER A 310 -2.19 25.30 -21.07
C SER A 310 -3.70 25.30 -21.35
N GLN A 311 -4.08 25.42 -22.63
CA GLN A 311 -5.47 25.26 -23.05
C GLN A 311 -5.86 23.81 -23.39
N GLN A 312 -4.89 22.93 -23.64
CA GLN A 312 -5.13 21.58 -24.19
C GLN A 312 -4.60 20.45 -23.30
N LYS A 313 -4.22 20.76 -22.06
CA LYS A 313 -3.75 19.78 -21.08
C LYS A 313 -4.48 19.97 -19.76
N GLY A 314 -4.88 18.87 -19.15
CA GLY A 314 -5.47 18.80 -17.82
C GLY A 314 -4.43 18.35 -16.81
N PHE A 315 -4.31 19.04 -15.68
CA PHE A 315 -3.42 18.65 -14.59
C PHE A 315 -4.24 17.97 -13.50
N LEU A 316 -3.85 16.79 -13.05
CA LEU A 316 -4.63 16.01 -12.10
C LEU A 316 -3.72 15.32 -11.09
N ARG A 317 -4.22 15.16 -9.86
CA ARG A 317 -3.54 14.36 -8.84
C ARG A 317 -4.16 12.98 -8.74
N LEU A 318 -3.33 11.94 -8.80
CA LEU A 318 -3.71 10.53 -8.74
C LEU A 318 -3.01 9.79 -7.61
N GLY A 319 -3.54 8.62 -7.28
CA GLY A 319 -2.89 7.68 -6.36
C GLY A 319 -3.09 7.96 -4.87
N ARG A 320 -2.36 7.21 -4.04
CA ARG A 320 -2.56 7.10 -2.58
C ARG A 320 -2.20 8.36 -1.79
N PHE A 321 -1.23 9.13 -2.26
CA PHE A 321 -0.61 10.22 -1.49
C PHE A 321 -1.31 11.58 -1.61
N LYS A 322 -2.54 11.55 -2.10
CA LYS A 322 -3.46 12.68 -2.12
C LYS A 322 -3.86 13.12 -0.71
N THR A 323 -4.28 14.38 -0.60
CA THR A 323 -4.89 14.91 0.62
C THR A 323 -6.40 14.64 0.64
N TYR A 324 -7.07 15.03 1.72
CA TYR A 324 -8.53 15.02 1.78
C TYR A 324 -9.17 15.90 0.70
N PHE A 325 -8.60 17.06 0.40
CA PHE A 325 -9.17 18.00 -0.57
C PHE A 325 -9.07 17.49 -2.00
N ASP A 326 -8.04 16.71 -2.32
CA ASP A 326 -7.88 16.09 -3.65
C ASP A 326 -8.91 14.97 -3.93
N ASN A 327 -9.70 14.54 -2.92
CA ASN A 327 -10.65 13.43 -2.99
C ASN A 327 -12.06 13.79 -2.54
N SER A 328 -12.35 15.07 -2.28
CA SER A 328 -13.64 15.47 -1.70
C SER A 328 -14.10 16.84 -2.17
N ILE A 329 -15.39 17.08 -2.00
CA ILE A 329 -16.01 18.40 -2.19
C ILE A 329 -15.69 19.39 -1.07
N GLY A 330 -14.95 18.98 -0.04
CA GLY A 330 -14.66 19.82 1.12
C GLY A 330 -13.91 21.09 0.74
N LEU A 331 -13.16 21.08 -0.36
CA LEU A 331 -12.48 22.27 -0.88
C LEU A 331 -13.49 23.33 -1.35
N ALA A 332 -14.57 22.91 -2.02
CA ALA A 332 -15.62 23.81 -2.48
C ALA A 332 -16.39 24.45 -1.30
N ILE A 333 -16.71 23.65 -0.27
CA ILE A 333 -17.33 24.16 0.97
C ILE A 333 -16.41 25.21 1.61
N ARG A 334 -15.11 24.89 1.73
CA ARG A 334 -14.12 25.77 2.36
C ARG A 334 -13.92 27.09 1.63
N GLN A 335 -13.96 27.09 0.30
CA GLN A 335 -13.80 28.32 -0.48
C GLN A 335 -14.97 29.29 -0.29
N ILE A 336 -16.16 28.77 -0.05
CA ILE A 336 -17.35 29.58 0.22
C ILE A 336 -17.35 30.06 1.68
N ASP A 337 -17.13 29.15 2.62
CA ASP A 337 -17.21 29.44 4.05
C ASP A 337 -16.19 28.57 4.81
N ALA A 338 -14.99 29.12 5.01
CA ALA A 338 -13.88 28.41 5.63
C ALA A 338 -14.14 28.05 7.10
N GLU A 339 -14.92 28.86 7.82
CA GLU A 339 -15.30 28.61 9.20
C GLU A 339 -16.34 27.49 9.28
N LEU A 340 -17.36 27.55 8.42
CA LEU A 340 -18.35 26.49 8.31
C LEU A 340 -17.70 25.15 7.97
N PHE A 341 -16.71 25.13 7.06
CA PHE A 341 -15.97 23.91 6.77
C PHE A 341 -15.29 23.35 8.02
N GLU A 342 -14.69 24.18 8.88
CA GLU A 342 -14.09 23.71 10.14
C GLU A 342 -15.14 23.13 11.10
N GLN A 343 -16.33 23.73 11.17
CA GLN A 343 -17.44 23.22 11.98
C GLN A 343 -17.96 21.87 11.43
N PHE A 344 -18.17 21.77 10.11
CA PHE A 344 -18.52 20.53 9.41
C PHE A 344 -17.48 19.43 9.64
N ARG A 345 -16.20 19.77 9.48
CA ARG A 345 -15.06 18.86 9.68
C ARG A 345 -15.07 18.28 11.09
N LYS A 346 -15.29 19.12 12.11
CA LYS A 346 -15.39 18.69 13.52
C LYS A 346 -16.60 17.79 13.74
N ALA A 347 -17.77 18.14 13.21
CA ALA A 347 -18.99 17.34 13.32
C ALA A 347 -18.85 15.94 12.66
N MET A 348 -18.13 15.87 11.54
CA MET A 348 -17.83 14.63 10.83
C MET A 348 -16.61 13.88 11.38
N GLU A 349 -15.97 14.41 12.43
CA GLU A 349 -14.74 13.89 13.03
C GLU A 349 -13.56 13.72 12.05
N LEU A 350 -13.50 14.55 11.00
CA LEU A 350 -12.45 14.48 10.01
C LEU A 350 -11.12 14.98 10.59
N GLY A 351 -10.08 14.14 10.46
CA GLY A 351 -8.79 14.36 11.10
C GLY A 351 -8.74 13.89 12.56
N LYS A 352 -9.62 12.99 12.98
CA LYS A 352 -9.53 12.29 14.28
C LYS A 352 -8.27 11.44 14.34
N ASN A 353 -7.45 11.67 15.36
CA ASN A 353 -6.27 10.85 15.62
C ASN A 353 -6.73 9.44 16.07
N PRO A 354 -6.21 8.35 15.46
CA PRO A 354 -6.67 7.00 15.78
C PRO A 354 -6.30 6.54 17.20
N ILE A 355 -5.24 7.11 17.79
CA ILE A 355 -4.75 6.79 19.14
C ILE A 355 -5.48 7.65 20.18
N THR A 356 -5.37 8.98 20.07
CA THR A 356 -5.94 9.88 21.10
C THR A 356 -7.45 10.06 20.97
N LYS A 357 -8.05 9.62 19.86
CA LYS A 357 -9.45 9.83 19.50
C LYS A 357 -9.89 11.29 19.48
N LYS A 358 -8.95 12.24 19.50
CA LYS A 358 -9.24 13.68 19.39
C LYS A 358 -9.17 14.13 17.94
N VAL A 359 -10.10 14.99 17.55
CA VAL A 359 -10.07 15.70 16.26
C VAL A 359 -9.00 16.78 16.36
N VAL A 360 -8.13 16.88 15.35
CA VAL A 360 -7.14 17.96 15.30
C VAL A 360 -7.84 19.32 15.32
N GLU A 361 -7.37 20.22 16.18
CA GLU A 361 -8.02 21.52 16.42
C GLU A 361 -7.99 22.43 15.20
N SER A 362 -6.84 22.52 14.53
CA SER A 362 -6.64 23.42 13.40
C SER A 362 -5.69 22.85 12.35
N GLY A 363 -5.75 23.43 11.15
CA GLY A 363 -4.77 23.17 10.11
C GLY A 363 -4.90 21.82 9.42
N PHE A 364 -6.09 21.22 9.45
CA PHE A 364 -6.42 20.07 8.64
C PHE A 364 -6.43 20.40 7.13
N PRO A 365 -5.99 19.47 6.26
CA PRO A 365 -5.23 18.26 6.57
C PRO A 365 -3.82 18.59 7.02
N THR A 366 -3.36 17.95 8.10
CA THR A 366 -2.07 18.28 8.72
C THR A 366 -0.86 17.59 8.10
N THR A 367 -1.06 16.47 7.40
CA THR A 367 0.03 15.65 6.87
C THR A 367 0.14 15.80 5.35
N ARG A 368 1.37 15.80 4.83
CA ARG A 368 1.69 15.70 3.41
C ARG A 368 2.71 14.60 3.18
N SER A 369 2.66 14.00 1.99
CA SER A 369 3.61 12.99 1.54
C SER A 369 4.55 13.60 0.50
N PHE A 370 5.84 13.30 0.63
CA PHE A 370 6.92 13.88 -0.15
C PHE A 370 7.94 12.83 -0.57
N THR A 371 8.68 13.12 -1.64
CA THR A 371 10.00 12.52 -1.85
C THR A 371 10.98 13.08 -0.83
N GLU A 372 11.80 12.22 -0.20
CA GLU A 372 12.62 12.60 0.96
C GLU A 372 13.65 13.70 0.67
N SER A 373 14.35 13.63 -0.48
CA SER A 373 15.44 14.55 -0.84
C SER A 373 14.96 15.95 -1.21
N ASP A 374 13.83 16.04 -1.91
CA ASP A 374 13.44 17.26 -2.62
C ASP A 374 12.18 17.92 -2.04
N LEU A 375 11.51 17.27 -1.08
CA LEU A 375 10.20 17.67 -0.57
C LEU A 375 9.17 17.90 -1.70
N HIS A 376 9.30 17.19 -2.81
CA HIS A 376 8.36 17.28 -3.91
C HIS A 376 7.08 16.50 -3.60
N PRO A 377 5.90 17.05 -3.92
CA PRO A 377 4.65 16.34 -3.71
C PRO A 377 4.52 15.18 -4.71
N LEU A 378 3.78 14.14 -4.31
CA LEU A 378 3.56 12.95 -5.13
C LEU A 378 2.19 12.98 -5.81
N GLY A 379 2.05 12.22 -6.91
CA GLY A 379 0.77 11.93 -7.55
C GLY A 379 0.37 12.84 -8.71
N TRP A 380 1.15 13.86 -9.09
CA TRP A 380 0.72 14.78 -10.15
C TRP A 380 0.97 14.20 -11.55
N VAL A 381 -0.03 14.33 -12.41
CA VAL A 381 0.02 13.94 -13.82
C VAL A 381 -0.55 15.06 -14.69
N LYS A 382 -0.19 15.09 -15.97
CA LYS A 382 -0.90 15.83 -17.00
C LYS A 382 -1.53 14.87 -17.99
N ILE A 383 -2.74 15.21 -18.44
CA ILE A 383 -3.47 14.46 -19.46
C ILE A 383 -3.79 15.35 -20.65
N TYR A 384 -3.77 14.81 -21.86
CA TYR A 384 -4.07 15.57 -23.07
C TYR A 384 -4.46 14.63 -24.24
N PRO A 385 -5.23 15.11 -25.23
CA PRO A 385 -5.56 14.32 -26.41
C PRO A 385 -4.31 13.92 -27.19
N GLY A 386 -4.25 12.67 -27.64
CA GLY A 386 -3.14 12.18 -28.46
C GLY A 386 -2.84 10.70 -28.24
N ILE A 387 -1.85 10.22 -28.98
CA ILE A 387 -1.31 8.86 -28.86
C ILE A 387 0.00 8.95 -28.10
N ALA A 388 0.21 8.05 -27.13
CA ALA A 388 1.46 8.04 -26.37
C ALA A 388 2.63 7.68 -27.29
N GLY A 389 3.70 8.48 -27.23
CA GLY A 389 4.96 8.19 -27.91
C GLY A 389 5.79 7.15 -27.17
N GLU A 390 7.01 6.92 -27.65
CA GLU A 390 7.94 6.00 -27.01
C GLU A 390 8.26 6.38 -25.56
N LEU A 391 8.46 5.37 -24.72
CA LEU A 391 8.88 5.54 -23.34
C LEU A 391 10.34 6.03 -23.29
N PRO A 392 10.70 6.90 -22.31
CA PRO A 392 12.08 7.34 -22.15
C PRO A 392 12.98 6.16 -21.79
N VAL A 393 14.26 6.16 -22.15
CA VAL A 393 15.17 5.06 -21.76
C VAL A 393 15.20 4.91 -20.22
N PRO A 394 15.02 3.69 -19.67
CA PRO A 394 15.08 3.46 -18.22
C PRO A 394 16.45 3.86 -17.65
N LYS A 395 16.46 4.35 -16.41
CA LYS A 395 17.70 4.79 -15.73
C LYS A 395 18.53 3.66 -15.14
N THR A 396 18.03 2.42 -15.14
CA THR A 396 18.68 1.26 -14.52
C THR A 396 19.27 0.34 -15.57
N GLU A 397 20.60 0.37 -15.71
CA GLU A 397 21.35 -0.77 -16.25
C GLU A 397 21.36 -1.89 -15.21
N MET A 398 21.32 -3.15 -15.66
CA MET A 398 21.47 -4.29 -14.76
C MET A 398 22.86 -4.25 -14.10
N PRO A 399 22.97 -4.26 -12.76
CA PRO A 399 24.27 -4.42 -12.12
C PRO A 399 24.83 -5.81 -12.46
N VAL A 400 26.11 -5.86 -12.83
CA VAL A 400 26.88 -7.10 -12.93
C VAL A 400 27.03 -7.65 -11.51
N ILE A 401 26.29 -8.72 -11.19
CA ILE A 401 26.41 -9.42 -9.91
C ILE A 401 27.81 -10.02 -9.86
N THR A 402 28.69 -9.43 -9.04
CA THR A 402 30.07 -9.91 -8.91
C THR A 402 30.08 -11.08 -7.92
N VAL A 403 30.28 -12.29 -8.42
CA VAL A 403 30.43 -13.50 -7.62
C VAL A 403 31.73 -13.40 -6.80
N MET A 404 31.63 -13.17 -5.50
CA MET A 404 32.77 -13.37 -4.60
C MET A 404 32.93 -14.87 -4.36
N THR A 405 33.93 -15.48 -5.01
CA THR A 405 34.32 -16.87 -4.77
C THR A 405 34.91 -16.98 -3.35
N PRO A 406 34.55 -17.98 -2.54
CA PRO A 406 35.19 -18.18 -1.24
C PRO A 406 36.67 -18.57 -1.41
N PRO A 407 37.58 -18.15 -0.52
CA PRO A 407 38.98 -18.53 -0.60
C PRO A 407 39.12 -20.05 -0.40
N GLN A 408 39.84 -20.70 -1.32
CA GLN A 408 40.18 -22.12 -1.23
C GLN A 408 41.11 -22.36 -0.03
N GLY A 409 40.54 -22.88 1.06
CA GLY A 409 41.27 -23.44 2.19
C GLY A 409 41.72 -24.86 1.89
N THR A 410 43.02 -25.08 1.98
CA THR A 410 43.74 -26.35 1.82
C THR A 410 43.20 -27.50 2.68
N LYS A 411 43.05 -28.68 2.08
CA LYS A 411 42.74 -29.95 2.73
C LYS A 411 43.89 -30.39 3.65
N SER A 412 43.57 -30.74 4.89
CA SER A 412 44.32 -31.72 5.68
C SER A 412 43.33 -32.66 6.34
N GLY A 413 43.42 -33.94 5.99
CA GLY A 413 42.53 -34.99 6.49
C GLY A 413 42.84 -35.40 7.93
N GLN A 414 41.82 -35.95 8.60
CA GLN A 414 41.96 -36.96 9.64
C GLN A 414 40.63 -37.71 9.83
N SER A 415 40.76 -38.91 10.39
CA SER A 415 39.97 -40.13 10.23
C SER A 415 38.57 -40.15 10.86
N ALA A 416 37.73 -41.05 10.34
CA ALA A 416 36.43 -41.43 10.86
C ALA A 416 36.52 -42.42 12.05
N ALA A 417 35.71 -42.17 13.11
CA ALA A 417 34.95 -43.12 13.94
C ALA A 417 34.33 -42.36 15.15
N PRO A 418 33.29 -42.88 15.84
CA PRO A 418 32.02 -43.44 15.38
C PRO A 418 30.81 -42.57 15.81
N THR A 419 29.64 -42.88 15.26
CA THR A 419 28.33 -42.27 15.51
C THR A 419 27.91 -42.30 16.99
N ASN A 420 27.86 -41.13 17.63
CA ASN A 420 27.14 -40.93 18.89
C ASN A 420 25.71 -40.44 18.60
N ARG A 421 24.73 -41.15 19.14
CA ARG A 421 23.32 -40.73 19.21
C ARG A 421 23.22 -39.35 19.89
N PRO A 422 22.25 -38.49 19.53
CA PRO A 422 22.11 -37.18 20.15
C PRO A 422 21.77 -37.35 21.63
N SER A 423 22.62 -36.81 22.50
CA SER A 423 22.26 -36.49 23.87
C SER A 423 21.22 -35.36 23.86
N PRO A 424 20.27 -35.30 24.82
CA PRO A 424 19.23 -34.28 24.85
C PRO A 424 19.83 -32.87 24.88
N SER A 425 19.43 -32.03 23.92
CA SER A 425 19.78 -30.61 23.84
C SER A 425 19.34 -29.87 25.11
N GLN A 426 20.17 -28.97 25.62
CA GLN A 426 19.92 -28.16 26.82
C GLN A 426 18.45 -27.72 26.98
N GLY A 427 17.82 -28.14 28.08
CA GLY A 427 16.47 -27.70 28.49
C GLY A 427 15.33 -28.68 28.22
N GLN A 428 15.58 -29.80 27.54
CA GLN A 428 14.60 -30.89 27.42
C GLN A 428 14.78 -31.92 28.54
N VAL A 429 13.67 -32.48 29.01
CA VAL A 429 13.64 -33.58 29.98
C VAL A 429 12.76 -34.70 29.45
N LYS A 430 13.10 -35.94 29.79
CA LYS A 430 12.23 -37.10 29.58
C LYS A 430 10.99 -37.04 30.47
N ALA A 431 9.86 -37.44 29.91
CA ALA A 431 8.62 -37.67 30.62
C ALA A 431 7.91 -38.90 30.05
N VAL A 432 7.09 -39.59 30.85
CA VAL A 432 6.24 -40.69 30.41
C VAL A 432 4.79 -40.23 30.35
N ILE A 433 4.07 -40.62 29.30
CA ILE A 433 2.64 -40.36 29.19
C ILE A 433 1.90 -41.22 30.21
N THR A 434 1.19 -40.59 31.14
CA THR A 434 0.41 -41.28 32.18
C THR A 434 -1.05 -41.45 31.80
N ASP A 435 -1.61 -40.52 31.04
CA ASP A 435 -2.98 -40.60 30.55
C ASP A 435 -3.07 -39.96 29.16
N SER A 436 -3.18 -40.81 28.13
CA SER A 436 -3.34 -40.40 26.74
C SER A 436 -4.79 -40.08 26.34
N THR A 437 -5.77 -40.34 27.22
CA THR A 437 -7.21 -40.14 26.95
C THR A 437 -7.72 -38.78 27.43
N SER A 438 -7.06 -38.20 28.43
CA SER A 438 -7.34 -36.84 28.92
C SER A 438 -7.08 -35.76 27.84
N LYS A 439 -7.85 -34.67 27.88
CA LYS A 439 -7.72 -33.51 26.99
C LYS A 439 -7.51 -32.25 27.83
N PRO A 440 -6.27 -31.73 27.96
CA PRO A 440 -5.01 -32.22 27.37
C PRO A 440 -4.45 -33.49 28.04
N PRO A 441 -3.63 -34.30 27.33
CA PRO A 441 -2.98 -35.49 27.88
C PRO A 441 -2.10 -35.20 29.10
N ARG A 442 -1.82 -36.21 29.93
CA ARG A 442 -0.97 -36.05 31.12
C ARG A 442 0.35 -36.82 31.00
N VAL A 443 1.39 -36.24 31.59
CA VAL A 443 2.74 -36.82 31.63
C VAL A 443 3.31 -36.73 33.04
N LYS A 444 4.20 -37.68 33.37
CA LYS A 444 5.03 -37.69 34.58
C LYS A 444 6.49 -37.47 34.20
N ILE A 445 7.15 -36.51 34.84
CA ILE A 445 8.53 -36.14 34.52
C ILE A 445 9.50 -37.19 35.08
N LEU A 446 10.43 -37.67 34.24
CA LEU A 446 11.39 -38.74 34.56
C LEU A 446 12.80 -38.22 34.89
N GLU A 447 13.11 -36.95 34.61
CA GLU A 447 14.42 -36.36 34.92
C GLU A 447 14.33 -34.83 35.13
N GLY A 448 15.33 -34.25 35.80
CA GLY A 448 15.42 -32.81 36.05
C GLY A 448 14.71 -32.31 37.32
N PRO A 449 14.53 -30.98 37.47
CA PRO A 449 14.15 -30.34 38.74
C PRO A 449 12.72 -30.63 39.23
N PHE A 450 11.89 -31.28 38.41
CA PHE A 450 10.51 -31.67 38.74
C PHE A 450 10.31 -33.18 38.62
N LEU A 451 11.35 -33.97 38.91
CA LEU A 451 11.29 -35.43 38.90
C LEU A 451 10.06 -35.96 39.65
N ASN A 452 9.33 -36.89 39.03
CA ASN A 452 8.07 -37.48 39.48
C ASN A 452 6.84 -36.55 39.53
N ALA A 453 6.97 -35.26 39.19
CA ALA A 453 5.80 -34.39 39.08
C ALA A 453 4.93 -34.79 37.89
N GLU A 454 3.61 -34.75 38.07
CA GLU A 454 2.64 -34.91 37.00
C GLU A 454 2.14 -33.56 36.50
N THR A 455 2.03 -33.41 35.19
CA THR A 455 1.48 -32.21 34.57
C THR A 455 0.79 -32.52 33.27
N ILE A 456 0.16 -31.50 32.68
CA ILE A 456 -0.48 -31.62 31.37
C ILE A 456 0.55 -31.44 30.25
N LEU A 457 0.39 -32.21 29.18
CA LEU A 457 1.16 -32.13 27.96
C LEU A 457 0.41 -31.28 26.94
N SER A 458 0.83 -30.03 26.79
CA SER A 458 0.16 -29.06 25.92
C SER A 458 0.73 -29.03 24.51
N GLY A 459 -0.11 -28.66 23.54
CA GLY A 459 0.32 -28.43 22.16
C GLY A 459 0.49 -29.69 21.30
N VAL A 460 -0.07 -30.84 21.70
CA VAL A 460 0.07 -32.09 20.95
C VAL A 460 -1.22 -32.92 20.92
N ASN A 461 -1.51 -33.53 19.78
CA ASN A 461 -2.54 -34.56 19.63
C ASN A 461 -1.85 -35.94 19.53
N LEU A 462 -1.90 -36.72 20.61
CA LEU A 462 -1.18 -37.99 20.71
C LEU A 462 -1.64 -39.06 19.72
N ASN A 463 -2.93 -39.03 19.32
CA ASN A 463 -3.50 -40.00 18.39
C ASN A 463 -2.86 -39.90 17.00
N GLY A 464 -2.49 -38.69 16.56
CA GLY A 464 -1.80 -38.47 15.29
C GLY A 464 -0.33 -38.88 15.30
N LEU A 465 0.24 -39.14 16.48
CA LEU A 465 1.65 -39.52 16.67
C LEU A 465 1.82 -40.99 17.06
N GLY A 466 0.74 -41.76 17.19
CA GLY A 466 0.79 -43.15 17.66
C GLY A 466 1.39 -43.30 19.06
N LEU A 467 1.12 -42.33 19.95
CA LEU A 467 1.61 -42.32 21.32
C LEU A 467 0.46 -42.62 22.29
N THR A 468 0.69 -43.56 23.21
CA THR A 468 -0.26 -43.98 24.25
C THR A 468 0.39 -43.92 25.63
N ALA A 469 -0.41 -44.09 26.69
CA ALA A 469 0.10 -44.21 28.06
C ALA A 469 1.22 -45.27 28.15
N GLY A 470 2.31 -44.92 28.84
CA GLY A 470 3.53 -45.72 28.97
C GLY A 470 4.66 -45.35 28.01
N HIS A 471 4.41 -44.57 26.95
CA HIS A 471 5.48 -44.11 26.06
C HIS A 471 6.29 -42.96 26.67
N GLU A 472 7.63 -43.03 26.50
CA GLU A 472 8.56 -41.96 26.85
C GLU A 472 8.63 -40.90 25.76
N VAL A 473 8.64 -39.63 26.17
CA VAL A 473 8.66 -38.45 25.30
C VAL A 473 9.62 -37.40 25.84
N LEU A 474 10.21 -36.62 24.94
CA LEU A 474 10.99 -35.43 25.29
C LEU A 474 10.05 -34.24 25.41
N VAL A 475 10.17 -33.51 26.52
CA VAL A 475 9.35 -32.34 26.81
C VAL A 475 10.20 -31.16 27.28
N VAL A 476 9.69 -29.94 27.10
CA VAL A 476 10.19 -28.74 27.77
C VAL A 476 9.21 -28.35 28.86
N LEU A 477 9.73 -28.04 30.06
CA LEU A 477 8.92 -27.67 31.22
C LEU A 477 8.60 -26.17 31.21
N ASP A 478 7.32 -25.83 31.23
CA ASP A 478 6.84 -24.45 31.38
C ASP A 478 6.61 -24.16 32.86
N VAL A 479 7.44 -23.29 33.43
CA VAL A 479 7.48 -22.99 34.88
C VAL A 479 7.16 -21.51 35.12
N ILE A 480 6.27 -21.21 36.06
CA ILE A 480 6.02 -19.83 36.51
C ILE A 480 7.07 -19.45 37.54
N LYS A 481 7.87 -18.40 37.24
CA LYS A 481 8.83 -17.76 38.17
C LYS A 481 9.59 -18.76 39.07
N GLY A 482 10.10 -19.84 38.49
CA GLY A 482 11.05 -20.77 39.09
C GLY A 482 10.56 -21.66 40.25
N LYS A 483 9.25 -21.68 40.59
CA LYS A 483 8.77 -22.44 41.77
C LYS A 483 7.65 -23.45 41.52
N THR A 484 6.93 -23.39 40.40
CA THR A 484 5.81 -24.31 40.15
C THR A 484 5.71 -24.70 38.68
N LEU A 485 5.73 -26.01 38.42
CA LEU A 485 5.53 -26.60 37.09
C LEU A 485 4.06 -26.40 36.67
N GLN A 486 3.84 -25.69 35.57
CA GLN A 486 2.49 -25.37 35.09
C GLN A 486 2.03 -26.38 34.04
N LYS A 487 2.90 -26.69 33.08
CA LYS A 487 2.65 -27.63 31.97
C LYS A 487 3.96 -28.09 31.34
N ALA A 488 3.88 -29.12 30.53
CA ALA A 488 4.97 -29.60 29.68
C ALA A 488 4.58 -29.44 28.21
N THR A 489 5.53 -29.10 27.36
CA THR A 489 5.33 -28.97 25.90
C THR A 489 6.11 -30.06 25.18
N TYR A 490 5.41 -30.86 24.36
CA TYR A 490 5.98 -31.99 23.63
C TYR A 490 7.06 -31.53 22.63
N LYS A 491 8.17 -32.26 22.56
CA LYS A 491 9.29 -32.01 21.64
C LYS A 491 9.66 -33.18 20.75
N GLY A 492 9.35 -34.41 21.15
CA GLY A 492 9.64 -35.59 20.35
C GLY A 492 9.43 -36.89 21.11
N LYS A 493 9.55 -38.00 20.39
CA LYS A 493 9.66 -39.33 21.01
C LYS A 493 11.10 -39.52 21.51
N VAL A 494 11.26 -40.25 22.60
CA VAL A 494 12.59 -40.70 23.07
C VAL A 494 13.12 -41.80 22.18
#